data_AF-A0A523XJN3-F1
#
_entry.id   AF-A0A523XJN3-F1
#
_cell.length_a   1.000
_cell.length_b   1.000
_cell.length_c   1.000
_cell.angle_alpha   90.00
_cell.angle_beta   90.00
_cell.angle_gamma   90.00
#
_symmetry.space_group_name_H-M   'P 1'
#
loop_
_entity.id
_entity.type
_entity.pdbx_description
1 polymer ?
#
loop_
_entity_poly.entity_id
_entity_poly.type
_entity_poly.pdbx_seq_one_letter_code
_entity_poly.pdbx_strand_id
1 'polypeptide(L)' 'MNEENTVTLIIDGQKVEVEERTTILKAAKELGIEIPILCYHPAL' A
#
# COMPACT_ATOMS: atom_id res chain seq x y z
N MET A 1 11.08 11.43 17.27
CA MET A 1 11.07 10.02 17.69
C MET A 1 10.27 9.32 16.62
N ASN A 2 10.96 8.67 15.70
CA ASN A 2 10.37 8.15 14.47
C ASN A 2 10.05 6.69 14.76
N GLU A 3 8.79 6.42 15.02
CA GLU A 3 8.30 5.07 15.27
C GLU A 3 7.96 4.50 13.90
N GLU A 4 8.84 3.62 13.39
CA GLU A 4 8.60 2.83 12.18
C GLU A 4 7.56 1.78 12.51
N ASN A 5 6.31 2.22 12.56
CA ASN A 5 5.18 1.36 12.88
C ASN A 5 4.75 0.68 11.58
N THR A 6 5.19 -0.55 11.33
CA THR A 6 4.71 -1.33 10.19
C THR A 6 3.40 -2.04 10.56
N VAL A 7 2.48 -2.13 9.61
CA VAL A 7 1.21 -2.83 9.75
C VAL A 7 1.09 -3.93 8.71
N THR A 8 0.61 -5.10 9.14
CA THR A 8 0.33 -6.22 8.24
C THR A 8 -1.08 -6.11 7.68
N LEU A 9 -1.20 -6.14 6.36
CA LEU A 9 -2.45 -6.14 5.62
C LEU A 9 -2.60 -7.43 4.81
N ILE A 10 -3.84 -7.78 4.46
CA ILE A 10 -4.15 -8.89 3.56
C ILE A 10 -4.90 -8.32 2.35
N ILE A 11 -4.34 -8.47 1.15
CA ILE A 11 -4.91 -8.02 -0.12
C ILE A 11 -5.00 -9.24 -1.04
N ASP A 12 -6.21 -9.58 -1.52
CA ASP A 12 -6.45 -10.77 -2.36
C ASP A 12 -5.89 -12.08 -1.77
N GLY A 13 -5.96 -12.23 -0.44
CA GLY A 13 -5.44 -13.40 0.29
C GLY A 13 -3.93 -13.42 0.47
N GLN A 14 -3.20 -12.45 -0.07
CA GLN A 14 -1.75 -12.30 0.10
C GLN A 14 -1.45 -11.35 1.26
N LYS A 15 -0.47 -11.71 2.10
CA LYS A 15 0.00 -10.86 3.20
C LYS A 15 1.03 -9.85 2.70
N VAL A 16 0.90 -8.60 3.12
CA VAL A 16 1.88 -7.53 2.87
C VAL A 16 2.11 -6.74 4.15
N GLU A 17 3.35 -6.33 4.40
CA GLU A 17 3.74 -5.51 5.54
C GLU A 17 4.21 -4.16 5.02
N VAL A 18 3.54 -3.09 5.44
CA VAL A 18 3.80 -1.72 4.96
C VAL A 18 3.87 -0.76 6.13
N GLU A 19 4.53 0.38 5.94
CA GLU A 19 4.52 1.45 6.94
C GLU A 19 3.10 1.92 7.23
N GLU A 20 2.84 2.25 8.50
CA GLU A 20 1.60 2.89 8.92
C GLU A 20 1.38 4.16 8.08
N ARG A 21 0.13 4.37 7.66
CA ARG A 21 -0.30 5.44 6.72
C ARG A 21 0.08 5.21 5.26
N THR A 22 0.63 4.06 4.89
CA THR A 22 0.71 3.65 3.48
C THR A 22 -0.69 3.47 2.89
N THR A 23 -0.90 3.91 1.64
CA THR A 23 -2.17 3.73 0.96
C THR A 23 -2.34 2.30 0.46
N ILE A 24 -3.57 1.81 0.40
CA ILE A 24 -3.88 0.49 -0.17
C ILE A 24 -3.35 0.37 -1.60
N LEU A 25 -3.41 1.45 -2.37
CA LEU A 25 -2.87 1.49 -3.74
C LEU A 25 -1.36 1.22 -3.80
N LYS A 26 -0.58 1.78 -2.87
CA LYS A 26 0.86 1.52 -2.78
C LYS A 26 1.13 0.10 -2.28
N ALA A 27 0.42 -0.36 -1.26
CA ALA A 27 0.55 -1.71 -0.72
C ALA A 27 0.19 -2.80 -1.78
N ALA A 28 -0.86 -2.60 -2.56
CA ALA A 28 -1.23 -3.49 -3.65
C ALA A 28 -0.15 -3.54 -4.75
N LYS A 29 0.48 -2.39 -5.05
CA LYS A 29 1.56 -2.31 -6.04
C LYS A 29 2.79 -3.13 -5.64
N GLU A 30 3.12 -3.22 -4.34
CA GLU A 30 4.21 -4.09 -3.85
C GLU A 30 3.95 -5.57 -4.08
N LEU A 31 2.67 -5.97 -4.07
CA LEU A 31 2.22 -7.32 -4.42
C LEU A 31 2.07 -7.54 -5.94
N GLY A 32 2.41 -6.54 -6.76
CA GLY A 32 2.21 -6.60 -8.22
C GLY A 32 0.75 -6.50 -8.66
N ILE A 33 -0.16 -6.08 -7.77
CA ILE A 33 -1.58 -5.89 -8.06
C ILE A 33 -1.78 -4.46 -8.54
N GLU A 34 -2.08 -4.29 -9.83
CA GLU A 34 -2.36 -2.99 -10.41
C GLU A 34 -3.84 -2.63 -10.26
N ILE A 35 -4.13 -1.65 -9.40
CA ILE A 35 -5.49 -1.12 -9.23
C ILE A 35 -5.68 0.04 -10.22
N PRO A 36 -6.68 -0.03 -11.12
CA PRO A 36 -6.95 1.02 -12.08
C PRO A 36 -7.39 2.31 -11.36
N ILE A 37 -6.76 3.42 -11.72
CA ILE A 37 -6.98 4.73 -11.12
C ILE A 37 -7.28 5.76 -12.20
N LEU A 38 -8.37 6.51 -12.04
CA LEU A 38 -8.75 7.58 -12.97
C LEU A 38 -8.25 8.95 -12.52
N CYS A 39 -8.29 9.21 -11.20
CA CYS A 39 -8.03 10.56 -10.65
C CYS A 39 -6.78 10.65 -9.77
N TYR A 40 -6.28 9.53 -9.24
CA TYR A 40 -5.05 9.54 -8.46
C TYR A 40 -3.85 9.66 -9.40
N HIS A 41 -2.97 10.63 -9.16
CA HIS A 41 -1.70 10.74 -9.85
C HIS A 41 -0.59 10.84 -8.80
N PRO A 42 0.42 9.96 -8.81
CA PRO A 42 1.45 9.91 -7.77
C PRO A 42 2.38 11.14 -7.73
N ALA A 43 2.34 12.00 -8.75
CA ALA A 43 3.16 13.19 -8.88
C ALA A 43 2.37 14.52 -8.89
N LEU A 44 1.08 14.48 -8.54
CA LEU A 44 0.26 15.69 -8.31
C LEU A 44 0.32 16.12 -6.84
#